data_AF-A0AAE0VVA8-F1
#
_entry.id   AF-A0AAE0VVA8-F1
#
_cell.length_a   1.000
_cell.length_b   1.000
_cell.length_c   1.000
_cell.angle_alpha   90.00
_cell.angle_beta   90.00
_cell.angle_gamma   90.00
#
_symmetry.space_group_name_H-M   'P 1'
#
loop_
_entity.id
_entity.type
_entity.pdbx_description
1 polymer ?
#
loop_
_entity_poly.entity_id
_entity_poly.type
_entity_poly.pdbx_seq_one_letter_code
_entity_poly.pdbx_strand_id
1 'polypeptide(L)'
;MTLETDDIIKNEALGQLSEDDDSEEDSLKAGTLLGLIEVEPYSSCPMSQCKNAKLKTEEKDGKYLLRCHKHGQIVTDDAAELYMYARFHVQTSDGKICNLVAFLPILKLLFEAKSKKLNLTLDKQIIERDISSLLPFPLRYHEKNGKIEGVCFKRAASHLDT
;
A
#
# COMPACT_ATOMS: atom_id res chain seq x y z
N MET A 1 -36.16 5.79 4.23
CA MET A 1 -35.09 6.61 4.81
C MET A 1 -33.83 5.76 4.76
N THR A 2 -32.92 6.11 3.86
CA THR A 2 -31.65 5.40 3.64
C THR A 2 -30.65 5.82 4.72
N LEU A 3 -30.20 4.86 5.52
CA LEU A 3 -28.99 5.01 6.30
C LEU A 3 -27.83 4.62 5.37
N GLU A 4 -27.17 5.61 4.78
CA GLU A 4 -25.88 5.42 4.12
C GLU A 4 -24.82 5.35 5.22
N THR A 5 -24.48 4.13 5.65
CA THR A 5 -23.24 3.91 6.39
C THR A 5 -22.09 3.90 5.39
N ASP A 6 -21.42 5.05 5.28
CA ASP A 6 -20.12 5.19 4.61
C ASP A 6 -19.08 4.35 5.39
N ASP A 7 -18.84 3.10 4.97
CA ASP A 7 -17.75 2.30 5.52
C ASP A 7 -16.41 2.83 4.98
N ILE A 8 -15.76 3.70 5.76
CA ILE A 8 -14.42 4.21 5.48
C ILE A 8 -13.41 3.16 5.92
N ILE A 9 -12.60 2.65 4.98
CA ILE A 9 -11.49 1.77 5.33
C ILE A 9 -10.28 2.63 5.72
N LYS A 10 -9.96 2.67 7.02
CA LYS A 10 -8.81 3.39 7.59
C LYS A 10 -7.58 2.49 7.67
N ASN A 11 -6.39 3.09 7.53
CA ASN A 11 -5.13 2.43 7.83
C ASN A 11 -4.40 3.20 8.93
N GLU A 12 -4.29 2.60 10.12
CA GLU A 12 -3.59 3.17 11.29
C GLU A 12 -2.08 2.87 11.28
N ALA A 13 -1.55 2.17 10.27
CA ALA A 13 -0.20 1.59 10.31
C ALA A 13 0.95 2.49 9.84
N LEU A 14 0.74 3.80 9.69
CA LEU A 14 1.83 4.77 9.46
C LEU A 14 1.96 5.73 10.66
N GLY A 15 2.48 5.15 11.75
CA GLY A 15 2.84 5.86 12.97
C GLY A 15 1.74 5.79 14.02
N GLN A 16 2.08 5.30 15.21
CA GLN A 16 1.25 5.41 16.41
C GLN A 16 0.86 6.89 16.58
N LEU A 17 -0.39 7.21 16.27
CA LEU A 17 -1.00 8.45 16.73
C LEU A 17 -1.44 8.19 18.17
N SER A 18 -0.91 9.02 19.06
CA SER A 18 -1.27 9.08 20.46
C SER A 18 -2.78 9.23 20.60
N GLU A 19 -3.34 8.54 21.60
CA GLU A 19 -4.73 8.63 22.02
C GLU A 19 -5.01 10.04 22.57
N ASP A 20 -5.34 10.98 21.70
CA ASP A 20 -6.04 12.21 22.07
C ASP A 20 -7.26 12.32 21.16
N ASP A 21 -8.39 11.93 21.76
CA ASP A 21 -9.76 11.98 21.26
C ASP A 21 -10.18 13.45 21.13
N ASP A 22 -10.23 13.97 19.90
CA ASP A 22 -11.16 15.03 19.45
C ASP A 22 -10.96 15.32 17.94
N SER A 23 -11.86 14.82 17.09
CA SER A 23 -12.17 15.30 15.71
C SER A 23 -11.15 15.07 14.56
N GLU A 24 -10.68 13.85 14.30
CA GLU A 24 -9.78 13.60 13.14
C GLU A 24 -10.45 13.68 11.73
N GLU A 25 -11.79 13.65 11.62
CA GLU A 25 -12.45 13.70 10.30
C GLU A 25 -12.30 15.05 9.57
N ASP A 26 -12.10 16.16 10.30
CA ASP A 26 -11.99 17.51 9.73
C ASP A 26 -10.62 17.82 9.08
N SER A 27 -9.66 16.89 9.14
CA SER A 27 -8.31 17.06 8.59
C SER A 27 -8.08 16.39 7.22
N LEU A 28 -9.03 15.58 6.75
CA LEU A 28 -8.87 14.78 5.54
C LEU A 28 -9.08 15.59 4.26
N LYS A 29 -8.03 15.66 3.44
CA LYS A 29 -8.06 16.29 2.11
C LYS A 29 -8.53 15.31 1.05
N ALA A 30 -9.21 15.81 0.02
CA ALA A 30 -9.61 15.02 -1.14
C ALA A 30 -8.53 15.02 -2.23
N GLY A 31 -8.35 13.88 -2.89
CA GLY A 31 -7.47 13.76 -4.05
C GLY A 31 -7.81 12.56 -4.91
N THR A 32 -7.05 12.40 -6.00
CA THR A 32 -7.24 11.32 -6.97
C THR A 32 -5.90 10.70 -7.33
N LEU A 33 -5.75 9.37 -7.20
CA LEU A 33 -4.64 8.64 -7.81
C LEU A 33 -4.81 8.72 -9.32
N LEU A 34 -3.85 9.33 -10.03
CA LEU A 34 -3.91 9.50 -11.48
C LEU A 34 -2.93 8.61 -12.24
N GLY A 35 -1.82 8.25 -11.63
CA GLY A 35 -0.74 7.56 -12.33
C GLY A 35 0.09 6.71 -11.39
N LEU A 36 0.60 5.60 -11.93
CA LEU A 36 1.62 4.77 -11.31
C LEU A 36 3.00 5.29 -11.74
N ILE A 37 3.85 5.62 -10.77
CA ILE A 37 5.23 6.06 -10.99
C ILE A 37 6.16 4.84 -11.03
N GLU A 38 6.05 3.99 -10.00
CA GLU A 38 6.82 2.76 -9.88
C GLU A 38 6.07 1.75 -9.03
N VAL A 39 6.33 0.47 -9.29
CA VAL A 39 6.04 -0.62 -8.36
C VAL A 39 7.25 -1.53 -8.28
N GLU A 40 7.49 -2.07 -7.09
CA GLU A 40 8.62 -2.94 -6.81
C GLU A 40 8.16 -4.09 -5.91
N PRO A 41 7.89 -5.27 -6.48
CA PRO A 41 7.75 -6.50 -5.71
C PRO A 41 9.13 -7.05 -5.33
N TYR A 42 9.25 -7.65 -4.15
CA TYR A 42 10.50 -8.25 -3.70
C TYR A 42 10.29 -9.32 -2.62
N SER A 43 11.22 -10.27 -2.56
CA SER A 43 11.32 -11.23 -1.46
C SER A 43 11.80 -10.52 -0.19
N SER A 44 11.05 -10.70 0.89
CA SER A 44 11.21 -10.02 2.16
C SER A 44 11.45 -11.02 3.29
N CYS A 45 12.14 -10.54 4.34
CA CYS A 45 12.39 -11.35 5.52
C CYS A 45 11.10 -11.61 6.30
N PRO A 46 10.78 -12.88 6.65
CA PRO A 46 9.57 -13.24 7.40
C PRO A 46 9.60 -12.83 8.87
N MET A 47 10.76 -12.43 9.40
CA MET A 47 10.87 -12.05 10.81
C MET A 47 10.25 -10.66 11.02
N SER A 48 9.21 -10.58 11.85
CA SER A 48 8.49 -9.34 12.17
C SER A 48 9.41 -8.17 12.58
N GLN A 49 10.43 -8.45 13.38
CA GLN A 49 11.45 -7.46 13.81
C GLN A 49 12.24 -6.84 12.66
N CYS A 50 12.25 -7.47 11.48
CA CYS A 50 12.94 -6.99 10.29
C CYS A 50 12.08 -6.10 9.40
N LYS A 51 10.80 -5.89 9.76
CA LYS A 51 9.88 -4.93 9.12
C LYS A 51 9.86 -5.04 7.59
N ASN A 52 9.67 -6.26 7.08
CA ASN A 52 9.64 -6.56 5.65
C ASN A 52 10.94 -6.19 4.91
N ALA A 53 12.09 -6.29 5.56
CA ALA A 53 13.38 -5.99 4.94
C ALA A 53 13.59 -6.81 3.66
N LYS A 54 13.90 -6.12 2.55
CA LYS A 54 14.27 -6.74 1.28
C LYS A 54 15.47 -7.67 1.47
N LEU A 55 15.31 -8.92 1.03
CA LEU A 55 16.37 -9.91 1.01
C LEU A 55 17.33 -9.59 -0.14
N LYS A 56 18.62 -9.81 0.10
CA LYS A 56 19.67 -9.70 -0.91
C LYS A 56 20.03 -11.08 -1.42
N THR A 57 20.09 -11.23 -2.72
CA THR A 57 20.64 -12.42 -3.35
C THR A 57 22.16 -12.37 -3.25
N GLU A 58 22.75 -13.41 -2.67
CA GLU A 58 24.19 -13.64 -2.62
C GLU A 58 24.52 -14.95 -3.34
N GLU A 59 25.58 -14.95 -4.15
CA GLU A 59 26.12 -16.17 -4.72
C GLU A 59 27.25 -16.69 -3.84
N LYS A 60 27.15 -17.94 -3.39
CA LYS A 60 28.19 -18.61 -2.63
C LYS A 60 28.31 -20.05 -3.09
N ASP A 61 29.53 -20.46 -3.46
CA ASP A 61 29.83 -21.82 -3.93
C ASP A 61 28.93 -22.27 -5.10
N GLY A 62 28.62 -21.34 -6.02
CA GLY A 62 27.73 -21.57 -7.17
C GLY A 62 26.24 -21.72 -6.82
N LYS A 63 25.86 -21.41 -5.57
CA LYS A 63 24.45 -21.42 -5.10
C LYS A 63 23.99 -20.00 -4.81
N TYR A 64 22.76 -19.70 -5.19
CA TYR A 64 22.08 -18.46 -4.82
C TYR A 64 21.42 -18.62 -3.45
N LEU A 65 21.68 -17.67 -2.55
CA LEU A 65 21.15 -17.62 -1.20
C LEU A 65 20.48 -16.26 -0.97
N LEU A 66 19.38 -16.23 -0.23
CA LEU A 66 18.75 -14.98 0.18
C LEU A 66 19.24 -14.60 1.58
N ARG A 67 19.88 -13.44 1.75
CA ARG A 67 20.30 -12.94 3.06
C ARG A 67 19.50 -11.71 3.47
N CYS A 68 19.05 -11.69 4.72
CA CYS A 68 18.50 -10.47 5.30
C CYS A 68 19.60 -9.58 5.87
N HIS A 69 19.66 -8.32 5.45
CA HIS A 69 20.65 -7.36 5.93
C HIS A 69 20.41 -6.87 7.37
N LYS A 70 19.22 -7.11 7.96
CA LYS A 70 18.88 -6.65 9.32
C LYS A 70 19.45 -7.55 10.42
N HIS A 71 19.27 -8.86 10.28
CA HIS A 71 19.75 -9.85 11.25
C HIS A 71 20.90 -10.71 10.69
N GLY A 72 21.29 -10.51 9.42
CA GLY A 72 22.47 -11.11 8.81
C GLY A 72 22.34 -12.58 8.44
N GLN A 73 21.20 -13.23 8.67
CA GLN A 73 21.03 -14.66 8.41
C GLN A 73 20.50 -14.93 6.99
N ILE A 74 20.77 -16.16 6.53
CA ILE A 74 20.20 -16.70 5.31
C ILE A 74 18.73 -17.06 5.58
N VAL A 75 17.87 -16.63 4.68
CA VAL A 75 16.45 -16.98 4.61
C VAL A 75 16.31 -17.92 3.42
N THR A 76 15.61 -19.03 3.59
CA THR A 76 15.36 -19.97 2.49
C THR A 76 14.26 -19.42 1.58
N ASP A 77 14.27 -19.83 0.31
CA ASP A 77 13.31 -19.31 -0.68
C ASP A 77 11.84 -19.58 -0.29
N ASP A 78 11.57 -20.71 0.36
CA ASP A 78 10.24 -21.11 0.86
C ASP A 78 9.79 -20.33 2.09
N ALA A 79 10.73 -19.81 2.88
CA ALA A 79 10.46 -18.98 4.05
C ALA A 79 10.34 -17.49 3.70
N ALA A 80 10.79 -17.07 2.52
CA ALA A 80 10.72 -15.68 2.11
C ALA A 80 9.28 -15.25 1.83
N GLU A 81 8.86 -14.12 2.41
CA GLU A 81 7.55 -13.56 2.15
C GLU A 81 7.60 -12.61 0.95
N LEU A 82 6.54 -12.55 0.16
CA LEU A 82 6.43 -11.54 -0.86
C LEU A 82 5.95 -10.21 -0.27
N TYR A 83 6.70 -9.15 -0.50
CA TYR A 83 6.30 -7.79 -0.18
C TYR A 83 6.37 -6.89 -1.41
N MET A 84 5.69 -5.75 -1.36
CA MET A 84 5.76 -4.76 -2.43
C MET A 84 5.44 -3.36 -1.91
N TYR A 85 5.90 -2.38 -2.68
CA TYR A 85 5.41 -1.01 -2.57
C TYR A 85 5.18 -0.43 -3.97
N ALA A 86 4.29 0.54 -4.07
CA ALA A 86 4.09 1.33 -5.28
C ALA A 86 4.13 2.83 -4.95
N ARG A 87 4.50 3.64 -5.93
CA ARG A 87 4.42 5.09 -5.85
C ARG A 87 3.43 5.61 -6.87
N PHE A 88 2.59 6.54 -6.44
CA PHE A 88 1.54 7.12 -7.25
C PHE A 88 1.66 8.63 -7.35
N HIS A 89 1.21 9.17 -8.48
CA HIS A 89 0.82 10.57 -8.57
C HIS A 89 -0.59 10.74 -7.99
N VAL A 90 -0.71 11.65 -7.03
CA VAL A 90 -1.98 12.09 -6.47
C VAL A 90 -2.22 13.53 -6.92
N GLN A 91 -3.32 13.76 -7.63
CA GLN A 91 -3.81 15.10 -7.86
C GLN A 91 -4.65 15.52 -6.65
N THR A 92 -4.28 16.65 -6.05
CA THR A 92 -5.00 17.26 -4.94
C THR A 92 -6.17 18.09 -5.45
N SER A 93 -7.14 18.39 -4.57
CA SER A 93 -8.31 19.21 -4.93
C SER A 93 -7.96 20.63 -5.39
N ASP A 94 -6.81 21.17 -4.99
CA ASP A 94 -6.28 22.47 -5.45
C ASP A 94 -5.43 22.35 -6.75
N GLY A 95 -5.42 21.18 -7.39
CA GLY A 95 -4.79 20.95 -8.69
C GLY A 95 -3.30 20.65 -8.67
N LYS A 96 -2.66 20.57 -7.49
CA LYS A 96 -1.25 20.19 -7.35
C LYS A 96 -1.09 18.69 -7.56
N ILE A 97 0.12 18.29 -7.97
CA ILE A 97 0.52 16.88 -8.03
C ILE A 97 1.50 16.60 -6.90
N CYS A 98 1.18 15.60 -6.10
CA CYS A 98 2.04 15.09 -5.04
C CYS A 98 2.26 13.58 -5.20
N ASN A 99 3.17 13.01 -4.42
CA ASN A 99 3.52 11.60 -4.49
C ASN A 99 3.01 10.86 -3.25
N LEU A 100 2.34 9.72 -3.47
CA LEU A 100 2.00 8.76 -2.43
C LEU A 100 2.90 7.53 -2.54
N VAL A 101 3.49 7.09 -1.43
CA VAL A 101 4.16 5.78 -1.34
C VAL A 101 3.20 4.83 -0.61
N ALA A 102 2.71 3.81 -1.31
CA ALA A 102 1.80 2.82 -0.77
C ALA A 102 2.53 1.48 -0.60
N PHE A 103 2.69 1.03 0.64
CA PHE A 103 3.17 -0.32 0.94
C PHE A 103 2.04 -1.33 0.83
N LEU A 104 2.39 -2.62 0.84
CA LEU A 104 1.47 -3.75 0.67
C LEU A 104 0.13 -3.62 1.44
N PRO A 105 0.07 -3.18 2.71
CA PRO A 105 -1.22 -2.98 3.39
C PRO A 105 -2.14 -1.98 2.68
N ILE A 106 -1.62 -0.81 2.28
CA ILE A 106 -2.38 0.22 1.55
C ILE A 106 -2.81 -0.29 0.18
N LEU A 107 -1.95 -1.04 -0.50
CA LEU A 107 -2.29 -1.65 -1.80
C LEU A 107 -3.43 -2.65 -1.66
N LYS A 108 -3.44 -3.49 -0.62
CA LYS A 108 -4.57 -4.40 -0.35
C LYS A 108 -5.88 -3.63 -0.17
N LEU A 109 -5.86 -2.55 0.62
CA LEU A 109 -7.04 -1.71 0.83
C LEU A 109 -7.54 -1.06 -0.47
N LEU A 110 -6.64 -0.60 -1.33
CA LEU A 110 -6.99 -0.02 -2.63
C LEU A 110 -7.71 -1.03 -3.54
N PHE A 111 -7.20 -2.26 -3.60
CA PHE A 111 -7.83 -3.33 -4.36
C PHE A 111 -9.19 -3.74 -3.76
N GLU A 112 -9.26 -3.83 -2.44
CA GLU A 112 -10.51 -4.15 -1.73
C GLU A 112 -11.59 -3.09 -1.96
N ALA A 113 -11.22 -1.81 -1.99
CA ALA A 113 -12.16 -0.72 -2.27
C ALA A 113 -12.78 -0.81 -3.68
N LYS A 114 -12.16 -1.55 -4.61
CA LYS A 114 -12.71 -1.90 -5.94
C LYS A 114 -13.30 -3.30 -6.01
N SER A 115 -13.45 -4.01 -4.89
CA SER A 115 -13.89 -5.41 -4.85
C SER A 115 -13.00 -6.32 -5.71
N LYS A 116 -11.71 -6.01 -5.82
CA LYS A 116 -10.69 -6.79 -6.53
C LYS A 116 -9.72 -7.42 -5.53
N LYS A 117 -9.03 -8.49 -5.93
CA LYS A 117 -7.93 -9.08 -5.16
C LYS A 117 -6.60 -8.62 -5.76
N LEU A 118 -5.67 -8.22 -4.90
CA LEU A 118 -4.29 -7.94 -5.30
C LEU A 118 -3.60 -9.26 -5.66
N ASN A 119 -3.06 -9.33 -6.88
CA ASN A 119 -2.22 -10.45 -7.30
C ASN A 119 -0.82 -10.31 -6.71
N LEU A 120 -0.47 -11.22 -5.79
CA LEU A 120 0.82 -11.26 -5.11
C LEU A 120 1.81 -12.10 -5.92
N THR A 121 2.62 -11.44 -6.74
CA THR A 121 3.68 -12.06 -7.56
C THR A 121 4.98 -11.22 -7.59
N LEU A 122 6.11 -11.81 -7.99
CA LEU A 122 7.34 -11.08 -8.31
C LEU A 122 7.33 -10.49 -9.73
N ASP A 123 6.32 -10.82 -10.55
CA ASP A 123 6.17 -10.27 -11.89
C ASP A 123 5.67 -8.82 -11.82
N LYS A 124 6.61 -7.89 -12.01
CA LYS A 124 6.35 -6.45 -12.01
C LYS A 124 5.33 -6.04 -13.08
N GLN A 125 5.34 -6.64 -14.26
CA GLN A 125 4.45 -6.23 -15.36
C GLN A 125 2.99 -6.58 -15.06
N ILE A 126 2.76 -7.75 -14.45
CA ILE A 126 1.42 -8.16 -14.00
C ILE A 126 0.90 -7.15 -12.97
N ILE A 127 1.71 -6.79 -11.98
CA ILE A 127 1.31 -5.85 -10.94
C ILE A 127 1.07 -4.44 -11.51
N GLU A 128 1.95 -3.94 -12.39
CA GLU A 128 1.77 -2.64 -13.04
C GLU A 128 0.46 -2.57 -13.82
N ARG A 129 0.13 -3.61 -14.58
CA ARG A 129 -1.12 -3.72 -15.32
C ARG A 129 -2.32 -3.72 -14.37
N ASP A 130 -2.28 -4.55 -13.33
CA ASP A 130 -3.39 -4.70 -12.39
C ASP A 130 -3.64 -3.40 -11.61
N ILE A 131 -2.58 -2.73 -11.13
CA ILE A 131 -2.66 -1.42 -10.46
C ILE A 131 -3.18 -0.35 -11.43
N SER A 132 -2.65 -0.29 -12.66
CA SER A 132 -3.09 0.71 -13.65
C SER A 132 -4.57 0.57 -13.97
N SER A 133 -5.13 -0.65 -13.90
CA SER A 133 -6.58 -0.89 -14.07
C SER A 133 -7.46 -0.30 -12.97
N LEU A 134 -6.88 0.19 -11.87
CA LEU A 134 -7.60 0.84 -10.77
C LEU A 134 -7.68 2.36 -10.95
N LEU A 135 -6.84 2.92 -11.83
CA LEU A 135 -6.68 4.35 -12.01
C LEU A 135 -7.65 4.89 -13.07
N PRO A 136 -8.19 6.11 -12.90
CA PRO A 136 -8.03 6.98 -11.72
C PRO A 136 -8.86 6.50 -10.52
N PHE A 137 -8.37 6.77 -9.31
CA PHE A 137 -9.04 6.35 -8.06
C PHE A 137 -9.21 7.52 -7.07
N PRO A 138 -10.44 7.86 -6.64
CA PRO A 138 -10.66 8.91 -5.65
C PRO A 138 -10.25 8.45 -4.25
N LEU A 139 -9.55 9.29 -3.50
CA LEU A 139 -9.10 9.00 -2.14
C LEU A 139 -9.27 10.21 -1.21
N ARG A 140 -9.27 9.93 0.09
CA ARG A 140 -9.06 10.95 1.13
C ARG A 140 -7.72 10.71 1.81
N TYR A 141 -7.03 11.76 2.21
CA TYR A 141 -5.70 11.64 2.81
C TYR A 141 -5.43 12.67 3.90
N HIS A 142 -4.56 12.29 4.84
CA HIS A 142 -3.97 13.18 5.81
C HIS A 142 -2.60 13.64 5.30
N GLU A 143 -2.34 14.95 5.39
CA GLU A 143 -1.08 15.56 4.98
C GLU A 143 -0.43 16.27 6.15
N LYS A 144 0.85 15.96 6.41
CA LYS A 144 1.66 16.63 7.42
C LYS A 144 2.99 17.04 6.79
N ASN A 145 3.39 18.30 6.98
CA ASN A 145 4.66 18.83 6.46
C ASN A 145 4.87 18.61 4.95
N GLY A 146 3.81 18.70 4.14
CA GLY A 146 3.89 18.51 2.68
C GLY A 146 3.94 17.05 2.23
N LYS A 147 3.72 16.08 3.13
CA LYS A 147 3.75 14.64 2.84
C LYS A 147 2.42 13.99 3.21
N ILE A 148 1.97 13.08 2.36
CA ILE A 148 0.82 12.23 2.67
C ILE A 148 1.25 11.20 3.72
N GLU A 149 0.64 11.23 4.91
CA GLU A 149 0.95 10.32 6.02
C GLU A 149 -0.10 9.20 6.16
N GLY A 150 -1.33 9.43 5.73
CA GLY A 150 -2.42 8.46 5.80
C GLY A 150 -3.36 8.60 4.62
N VAL A 151 -3.98 7.48 4.22
CA VAL A 151 -4.97 7.45 3.14
C VAL A 151 -6.19 6.63 3.57
N CYS A 152 -7.35 7.05 3.09
CA CYS A 152 -8.64 6.41 3.28
C CYS A 152 -9.30 6.27 1.91
N PHE A 153 -9.96 5.14 1.70
CA PHE A 153 -10.68 4.84 0.47
C PHE A 153 -12.17 4.70 0.78
N LYS A 154 -13.03 5.32 -0.03
CA LYS A 154 -14.45 4.98 -0.02
C LYS A 154 -14.60 3.60 -0.67
N ARG A 155 -15.20 2.66 0.05
CA ARG A 155 -15.54 1.34 -0.51
C ARG A 155 -16.58 1.54 -1.62
N ALA A 156 -16.41 0.90 -2.77
CA ALA A 156 -17.51 0.79 -3.71
C ALA A 156 -18.63 -0.01 -3.03
N ALA A 157 -19.87 0.51 -3.04
CA ALA A 157 -21.02 -0.24 -2.56
C ALA A 157 -21.05 -1.58 -3.29
N SER A 158 -20.89 -2.69 -2.56
CA SER A 158 -21.16 -4.00 -3.11
C SER A 158 -22.64 -4.02 -3.44
N HIS A 159 -22.99 -4.07 -4.73
CA HIS A 159 -24.30 -4.57 -5.12
C HIS A 159 -24.37 -6.00 -4.59
N LEU A 160 -24.99 -6.15 -3.42
CA LEU A 160 -25.57 -7.42 -3.00
C LEU A 160 -26.71 -7.65 -3.99
N ASP A 161 -26.42 -8.38 -5.06
CA ASP A 161 -27.46 -9.02 -5.84
C ASP A 161 -28.16 -10.01 -4.88
N THR A 162 -29.30 -9.55 -4.32
CA THR A 162 -30.30 -10.37 -3.62
C THR A 162 -30.98 -11.34 -4.55
#